data_AF-A0A1H6IHM1-F1
#
_entry.id   AF-A0A1H6IHM1-F1
#
_cell.length_a   1.000
_cell.length_b   1.000
_cell.length_c   1.000
_cell.angle_alpha   90.00
_cell.angle_beta   90.00
_cell.angle_gamma   90.00
#
_symmetry.space_group_name_H-M   'P 1'
#
loop_
_entity.id
_entity.type
_entity.pdbx_description
1 polymer ?
#
loop_
_entity_poly.entity_id
_entity_poly.type
_entity_poly.pdbx_seq_one_letter_code
_entity_poly.pdbx_strand_id
1 'polypeptide(L)'
;MANAKGSADAAGLKRELVGLFGHLQKIRADLAALNPPGSSDHFNSMSEQLDAIVAATETATNTIMESVEEIDGLMTEARVLVADAQSPRLEQIFDSVGDRVNQVFEACSFQDITGQRVSKVVNSLKFVEDRVNSIILTWGREELAKVVVEIKQEEDPDRKLLHGPQLPNEAMGQADVDALLGQDAIDKLFG
;
A
#
# COMPACT_ATOMS: atom_id res chain seq x y z
N MET A 1 25.84 47.31 -32.23
CA MET A 1 26.15 46.25 -31.23
C MET A 1 24.98 45.87 -30.31
N ALA A 2 23.89 46.65 -30.19
CA ALA A 2 22.74 46.31 -29.33
C ALA A 2 21.85 45.16 -29.85
N ASN A 3 21.81 44.93 -31.18
CA ASN A 3 20.86 43.99 -31.80
C ASN A 3 21.25 42.49 -31.66
N ALA A 4 22.54 42.19 -31.43
CA ALA A 4 23.02 40.82 -31.29
C ALA A 4 22.75 40.23 -29.89
N LYS A 5 22.63 41.09 -28.86
CA LYS A 5 22.42 40.67 -27.46
C LYS A 5 20.95 40.28 -27.19
N GLY A 6 19.99 41.00 -27.77
CA GLY A 6 18.56 40.67 -27.65
C GLY A 6 18.13 39.41 -28.42
N SER A 7 18.81 39.08 -29.52
CA SER A 7 18.58 37.83 -30.27
C SER A 7 19.11 36.59 -29.53
N ALA A 8 20.22 36.72 -28.80
CA ALA A 8 20.80 35.63 -28.00
C ALA A 8 19.93 35.31 -26.77
N ASP A 9 19.37 36.32 -26.10
CA ASP A 9 18.40 36.14 -25.00
C ASP A 9 17.10 35.49 -25.48
N ALA A 10 16.56 35.94 -26.63
CA ALA A 10 15.36 35.34 -27.22
C ALA A 10 15.59 33.86 -27.62
N ALA A 11 16.79 33.52 -28.10
CA ALA A 11 17.15 32.14 -28.41
C ALA A 11 17.37 31.27 -27.16
N GLY A 12 17.85 31.85 -26.06
CA GLY A 12 17.93 31.21 -24.73
C GLY A 12 16.54 30.92 -24.18
N LEU A 13 15.68 31.94 -24.12
CA LEU A 13 14.27 31.83 -23.71
C LEU A 13 13.50 30.82 -24.56
N LYS A 14 13.70 30.80 -25.88
CA LYS A 14 13.09 29.79 -26.76
C LYS A 14 13.55 28.38 -26.41
N ARG A 15 14.83 28.18 -26.09
CA ARG A 15 15.37 26.87 -25.68
C ARG A 15 14.78 26.42 -24.35
N GLU A 16 14.69 27.32 -23.39
CA GLU A 16 14.06 27.05 -22.09
C GLU A 16 12.58 26.73 -22.23
N LEU A 17 11.84 27.48 -23.07
CA LEU A 17 10.42 27.23 -23.34
C LEU A 17 10.19 25.87 -24.01
N VAL A 18 11.02 25.50 -24.98
CA VAL A 18 10.97 24.18 -25.62
C VAL A 18 11.30 23.08 -24.61
N GLY A 19 12.29 23.29 -23.75
CA GLY A 19 12.61 22.36 -22.66
C GLY A 19 11.45 22.19 -21.68
N LEU A 20 10.79 23.29 -21.31
CA LEU A 20 9.61 23.29 -20.45
C LEU A 20 8.45 22.53 -21.09
N PHE A 21 8.21 22.74 -22.39
CA PHE A 21 7.19 22.03 -23.14
C PHE A 21 7.47 20.53 -23.21
N GLY A 22 8.73 20.13 -23.42
CA GLY A 22 9.14 18.72 -23.37
C GLY A 22 8.89 18.08 -22.01
N HIS A 23 9.20 18.78 -20.91
CA HIS A 23 8.87 18.32 -19.56
C HIS A 23 7.37 18.22 -19.32
N LEU A 24 6.57 19.19 -19.79
CA LEU A 24 5.11 19.13 -19.68
C LEU A 24 4.53 17.93 -20.43
N GLN A 25 5.05 17.60 -21.61
CA GLN A 25 4.62 16.42 -22.36
C GLN A 25 4.97 15.12 -21.63
N LYS A 26 6.16 15.05 -21.01
CA LYS A 26 6.55 13.89 -20.20
C LYS A 26 5.67 13.74 -18.96
N ILE A 27 5.39 14.82 -18.24
CA ILE A 27 4.47 14.79 -17.09
C ILE A 27 3.07 14.37 -17.53
N ARG A 28 2.61 14.84 -18.70
CA ARG A 28 1.32 14.44 -19.28
C ARG A 28 1.28 12.94 -19.56
N ALA A 29 2.34 12.38 -20.13
CA ALA A 29 2.50 10.94 -20.37
C ALA A 29 2.50 10.13 -19.06
N ASP A 30 3.30 10.54 -18.08
CA ASP A 30 3.41 9.88 -16.77
C ASP A 30 2.05 9.90 -16.05
N LEU A 31 1.34 11.03 -16.06
CA LEU A 31 0.01 11.16 -15.46
C LEU A 31 -1.03 10.30 -16.16
N ALA A 32 -0.95 10.20 -17.48
CA ALA A 32 -1.87 9.39 -18.26
C ALA A 32 -1.65 7.88 -18.01
N ALA A 33 -0.39 7.47 -17.81
CA ALA A 33 -0.05 6.09 -17.43
C ALA A 33 -0.54 5.71 -16.02
N LEU A 34 -0.66 6.68 -15.11
CA LEU A 34 -1.16 6.47 -13.75
C LEU A 34 -2.67 6.17 -13.67
N ASN A 35 -3.47 6.61 -14.65
CA ASN A 35 -4.92 6.34 -14.69
C ASN A 35 -5.40 5.99 -16.11
N PRO A 36 -5.10 4.76 -16.58
CA PRO A 36 -5.51 4.30 -17.91
C PRO A 36 -7.04 4.36 -18.11
N PRO A 37 -7.53 4.70 -19.32
CA PRO A 37 -8.96 4.67 -19.60
C PRO A 37 -9.54 3.26 -19.35
N GLY A 38 -10.47 3.17 -18.40
CA GLY A 38 -11.12 1.91 -17.99
C GLY A 38 -10.55 1.26 -16.73
N SER A 39 -9.50 1.80 -16.10
CA SER A 39 -9.06 1.34 -14.78
C SER A 39 -9.94 1.91 -13.67
N SER A 40 -10.22 1.11 -12.64
CA SER A 40 -10.69 1.62 -11.35
C SER A 40 -9.70 2.65 -10.81
N ASP A 41 -10.17 3.66 -10.10
CA ASP A 41 -9.35 4.76 -9.60
C ASP A 41 -8.29 4.23 -8.61
N HIS A 42 -7.11 3.88 -9.14
CA HIS A 42 -6.12 3.10 -8.42
C HIS A 42 -5.60 3.82 -7.18
N PHE A 43 -5.48 5.15 -7.24
CA PHE A 43 -5.06 5.95 -6.10
C PHE A 43 -6.07 5.91 -4.95
N ASN A 44 -7.37 6.06 -5.26
CA ASN A 44 -8.43 6.01 -4.24
C ASN A 44 -8.42 4.64 -3.55
N SER A 45 -8.27 3.57 -4.34
CA SER A 45 -8.17 2.21 -3.77
C SER A 45 -6.93 1.99 -2.91
N MET A 46 -5.80 2.64 -3.22
CA MET A 46 -4.56 2.50 -2.44
C MET A 46 -4.63 3.26 -1.11
N SER A 47 -5.15 4.49 -1.11
CA SER A 47 -5.36 5.28 0.10
C SER A 47 -6.33 4.59 1.06
N GLU A 48 -7.44 4.05 0.54
CA GLU A 48 -8.41 3.27 1.31
C GLU A 48 -7.80 1.98 1.88
N GLN A 49 -6.99 1.26 1.09
CA GLN A 49 -6.28 0.07 1.58
C GLN A 49 -5.29 0.41 2.70
N LEU A 50 -4.57 1.52 2.59
CA LEU A 50 -3.62 1.95 3.62
C LEU A 50 -4.34 2.37 4.91
N ASP A 51 -5.48 3.06 4.82
CA ASP A 51 -6.32 3.37 5.99
C ASP A 51 -6.82 2.08 6.67
N ALA A 52 -7.28 1.10 5.87
CA ALA A 52 -7.74 -0.18 6.38
C ALA A 52 -6.62 -0.94 7.11
N ILE A 53 -5.38 -0.89 6.61
CA ILE A 53 -4.21 -1.47 7.27
C ILE A 53 -3.96 -0.80 8.62
N VAL A 54 -3.96 0.54 8.67
CA VAL A 54 -3.79 1.28 9.93
C VAL A 54 -4.85 0.86 10.94
N ALA A 55 -6.13 0.92 10.57
CA ALA A 55 -7.24 0.56 11.45
C ALA A 55 -7.19 -0.90 11.92
N ALA A 56 -6.84 -1.84 11.03
CA ALA A 56 -6.68 -3.25 11.39
C ALA A 56 -5.53 -3.44 12.38
N THR A 57 -4.42 -2.73 12.20
CA THR A 57 -3.26 -2.82 13.11
C THR A 57 -3.53 -2.20 14.49
N GLU A 58 -4.28 -1.10 14.56
CA GLU A 58 -4.75 -0.53 15.83
C GLU A 58 -5.70 -1.47 16.56
N THR A 59 -6.67 -2.03 15.84
CA THR A 59 -7.64 -3.00 16.40
C THR A 59 -6.93 -4.23 16.95
N ALA A 60 -6.02 -4.82 16.17
CA ALA A 60 -5.24 -5.98 16.61
C ALA A 60 -4.40 -5.66 17.86
N THR A 61 -3.83 -4.46 17.95
CA THR A 61 -3.04 -4.06 19.11
C THR A 61 -3.91 -3.90 20.36
N ASN A 62 -5.09 -3.28 20.24
CA ASN A 62 -6.04 -3.19 21.35
C ASN A 62 -6.45 -4.57 21.85
N THR A 63 -6.79 -5.50 20.95
CA THR A 63 -7.12 -6.89 21.33
C THR A 63 -5.96 -7.60 22.03
N ILE A 64 -4.72 -7.38 21.59
CA ILE A 64 -3.52 -7.93 22.26
C ILE A 64 -3.39 -7.36 23.68
N MET A 65 -3.53 -6.04 23.85
CA MET A 65 -3.42 -5.39 25.16
C MET A 65 -4.50 -5.88 26.12
N GLU A 66 -5.76 -5.94 25.67
CA GLU A 66 -6.89 -6.47 26.45
C GLU A 66 -6.64 -7.93 26.87
N SER A 67 -6.20 -8.78 25.95
CA SER A 67 -5.89 -10.18 26.25
C SER A 67 -4.78 -10.31 27.31
N VAL A 68 -3.78 -9.42 27.26
CA VAL A 68 -2.65 -9.42 28.19
C VAL A 68 -3.07 -8.88 29.56
N GLU A 69 -3.95 -7.87 29.62
CA GLU A 69 -4.57 -7.41 30.87
C GLU A 69 -5.36 -8.53 31.55
N GLU A 70 -6.15 -9.30 30.80
CA GLU A 70 -6.88 -10.45 31.34
C GLU A 70 -5.92 -11.53 31.87
N ILE A 71 -4.83 -11.82 31.15
CA ILE A 71 -3.79 -12.75 31.61
C ILE A 71 -3.16 -12.28 32.92
N ASP A 72 -2.83 -10.99 33.04
CA ASP A 72 -2.24 -10.43 34.26
C ASP A 72 -3.20 -10.52 35.46
N GLY A 73 -4.49 -10.26 35.22
CA GLY A 73 -5.54 -10.44 36.21
C GLY A 73 -5.65 -11.89 36.70
N LEU A 74 -5.70 -12.85 35.77
CA LEU A 74 -5.74 -14.28 36.10
C LEU A 74 -4.48 -14.74 36.85
N MET A 75 -3.32 -14.22 36.48
CA MET A 75 -2.06 -14.53 37.17
C MET A 75 -2.03 -13.95 38.58
N THR A 76 -2.56 -12.75 38.78
CA THR A 76 -2.71 -12.14 40.10
C THR A 76 -3.66 -12.95 40.98
N GLU A 77 -4.82 -13.38 40.45
CA GLU A 77 -5.75 -14.25 41.16
C GLU A 77 -5.10 -15.59 41.52
N ALA A 78 -4.42 -16.23 40.55
CA ALA A 78 -3.71 -17.47 40.76
C ALA A 78 -2.65 -17.35 41.87
N ARG A 79 -1.91 -16.21 41.93
CA ARG A 79 -0.90 -15.95 42.96
C ARG A 79 -1.51 -15.91 44.37
N VAL A 80 -2.71 -15.35 44.52
CA VAL A 80 -3.45 -15.33 45.79
C VAL A 80 -3.89 -16.74 46.20
N LEU A 81 -4.41 -17.53 45.28
CA LEU A 81 -4.92 -18.89 45.56
C LEU A 81 -3.83 -19.87 46.01
N VAL A 82 -2.58 -19.63 45.61
CA VAL A 82 -1.43 -20.49 45.91
C VAL A 82 -0.46 -19.88 46.91
N ALA A 83 -0.81 -18.76 47.54
CA ALA A 83 0.06 -18.02 48.46
C ALA A 83 0.59 -18.90 49.63
N ASP A 84 -0.23 -19.83 50.10
CA ASP A 84 0.13 -20.75 51.19
C ASP A 84 1.09 -21.87 50.77
N ALA A 85 1.31 -22.07 49.47
CA ALA A 85 2.16 -23.15 48.95
C ALA A 85 3.66 -22.93 49.24
N GLN A 86 4.07 -21.72 49.66
CA GLN A 86 5.45 -21.35 50.02
C GLN A 86 6.51 -21.90 49.05
N SER A 87 6.25 -21.80 47.75
CA SER A 87 7.13 -22.32 46.71
C SER A 87 7.93 -21.18 46.06
N PRO A 88 9.25 -21.07 46.31
CA PRO A 88 10.08 -20.02 45.70
C PRO A 88 10.09 -20.07 44.17
N ARG A 89 9.92 -21.27 43.60
CA ARG A 89 9.84 -21.43 42.15
C ARG A 89 8.55 -20.83 41.59
N LEU A 90 7.45 -20.93 42.32
CA LEU A 90 6.15 -20.42 41.89
C LEU A 90 6.14 -18.89 41.91
N GLU A 91 6.71 -18.28 42.96
CA GLU A 91 6.93 -16.82 43.02
C GLU A 91 7.76 -16.30 41.85
N GLN A 92 8.86 -16.97 41.51
CA GLN A 92 9.68 -16.61 40.34
C GLN A 92 8.90 -16.67 39.03
N ILE A 93 7.96 -17.61 38.88
CA ILE A 93 7.13 -17.73 37.69
C ILE A 93 6.17 -16.54 37.61
N PHE A 94 5.49 -16.18 38.70
CA PHE A 94 4.60 -15.01 38.73
C PHE A 94 5.35 -13.73 38.38
N ASP A 95 6.51 -13.50 38.99
CA ASP A 95 7.31 -12.31 38.70
C ASP A 95 7.79 -12.30 37.23
N SER A 96 8.25 -13.46 36.72
CA SER A 96 8.67 -13.57 35.31
C SER A 96 7.53 -13.31 34.33
N VAL A 97 6.30 -13.72 34.67
CA VAL A 97 5.13 -13.46 33.82
C VAL A 97 4.75 -11.99 33.88
N GLY A 98 4.77 -11.36 35.07
CA GLY A 98 4.54 -9.92 35.21
C GLY A 98 5.54 -9.08 34.42
N ASP A 99 6.83 -9.46 34.41
CA ASP A 99 7.85 -8.81 33.58
C ASP A 99 7.54 -8.93 32.08
N ARG A 100 7.02 -10.07 31.63
CA ARG A 100 6.63 -10.28 30.22
C ARG A 100 5.39 -9.49 29.84
N VAL A 101 4.40 -9.43 30.71
CA VAL A 101 3.20 -8.59 30.57
C VAL A 101 3.61 -7.12 30.38
N ASN A 102 4.46 -6.59 31.26
CA ASN A 102 4.97 -5.23 31.17
C ASN A 102 5.72 -4.98 29.85
N GLN A 103 6.55 -5.93 29.42
CA GLN A 103 7.29 -5.84 28.16
C GLN A 103 6.35 -5.77 26.95
N VAL A 104 5.22 -6.49 26.97
CA VAL A 104 4.23 -6.42 25.89
C VAL A 104 3.53 -5.06 25.88
N PHE A 105 3.11 -4.53 27.04
CA PHE A 105 2.53 -3.18 27.10
C PHE A 105 3.50 -2.11 26.58
N GLU A 106 4.77 -2.18 26.96
CA GLU A 106 5.78 -1.25 26.47
C GLU A 106 5.93 -1.34 24.94
N ALA A 107 6.02 -2.56 24.40
CA ALA A 107 6.13 -2.79 22.96
C ALA A 107 4.90 -2.28 22.18
N CYS A 108 3.69 -2.54 22.68
CA CYS A 108 2.46 -2.03 22.10
C CYS A 108 2.36 -0.50 22.22
N SER A 109 2.86 0.12 23.28
CA SER A 109 2.90 1.59 23.39
C SER A 109 3.81 2.24 22.34
N PHE A 110 4.91 1.58 21.95
CA PHE A 110 5.76 2.04 20.84
C PHE A 110 5.08 1.86 19.47
N GLN A 111 4.12 0.93 19.36
CA GLN A 111 3.31 0.77 18.16
C GLN A 111 2.40 1.98 17.92
N ASP A 112 1.93 2.69 18.96
CA ASP A 112 1.19 3.94 18.80
C ASP A 112 2.00 5.01 18.04
N ILE A 113 3.27 5.20 18.39
CA ILE A 113 4.17 6.13 17.66
C ILE A 113 4.35 5.69 16.21
N THR A 114 4.37 4.37 15.95
CA THR A 114 4.44 3.83 14.59
C THR A 114 3.15 4.08 13.83
N GLY A 115 1.98 3.84 14.44
CA GLY A 115 0.66 4.14 13.89
C GLY A 115 0.54 5.62 13.51
N GLN A 116 0.92 6.53 14.39
CA GLN A 116 0.94 7.96 14.11
C GLN A 116 1.85 8.33 12.92
N ARG A 117 3.02 7.69 12.79
CA ARG A 117 3.93 7.90 11.65
C ARG A 117 3.33 7.40 10.35
N VAL A 118 2.74 6.20 10.35
CA VAL A 118 2.07 5.64 9.18
C VAL A 118 0.90 6.53 8.77
N SER A 119 0.04 6.95 9.70
CA SER A 119 -1.06 7.88 9.42
C SER A 119 -0.60 9.19 8.78
N LYS A 120 0.55 9.74 9.19
CA LYS A 120 1.14 10.92 8.53
C LYS A 120 1.59 10.62 7.09
N VAL A 121 2.16 9.45 6.84
CA VAL A 121 2.54 9.03 5.48
C VAL A 121 1.29 8.85 4.62
N VAL A 122 0.25 8.18 5.12
CA VAL A 122 -1.02 7.99 4.40
C VAL A 122 -1.67 9.33 4.06
N ASN A 123 -1.74 10.26 5.01
CA ASN A 123 -2.26 11.61 4.74
C ASN A 123 -1.44 12.38 3.69
N SER A 124 -0.12 12.18 3.66
CA SER A 124 0.75 12.78 2.64
C SER A 124 0.48 12.16 1.25
N LEU A 125 0.24 10.85 1.18
CA LEU A 125 -0.12 10.16 -0.06
C LEU A 125 -1.49 10.62 -0.58
N LYS A 126 -2.48 10.78 0.29
CA LYS A 126 -3.80 11.36 -0.06
C LYS A 126 -3.67 12.77 -0.64
N PHE A 127 -2.80 13.61 -0.06
CA PHE A 127 -2.53 14.94 -0.60
C PHE A 127 -1.93 14.89 -2.01
N VAL A 128 -1.00 13.95 -2.26
CA VAL A 128 -0.43 13.74 -3.60
C VAL A 128 -1.50 13.25 -4.57
N GLU A 129 -2.34 12.32 -4.15
CA GLU A 129 -3.49 11.81 -4.90
C GLU A 129 -4.45 12.95 -5.30
N ASP A 130 -4.90 13.77 -4.35
CA ASP A 130 -5.80 14.90 -4.62
C ASP A 130 -5.21 15.85 -5.67
N ARG A 131 -3.89 16.08 -5.58
CA ARG A 131 -3.20 16.95 -6.53
C ARG A 131 -3.12 16.33 -7.91
N VAL A 132 -2.81 15.04 -8.00
CA VAL A 132 -2.81 14.25 -9.24
C VAL A 132 -4.20 14.27 -9.88
N ASN A 133 -5.25 14.00 -9.10
CA ASN A 133 -6.64 14.02 -9.55
C ASN A 133 -7.08 15.42 -10.03
N SER A 134 -6.67 16.48 -9.33
CA SER A 134 -6.89 17.87 -9.78
C SER A 134 -6.24 18.16 -11.13
N ILE A 135 -5.02 17.66 -11.37
CA ILE A 135 -4.33 17.83 -12.65
C ILE A 135 -5.06 17.03 -13.75
N ILE A 136 -5.47 15.80 -13.48
CA ILE A 136 -6.26 14.97 -14.42
C ILE A 136 -7.56 15.68 -14.82
N LEU A 137 -8.29 16.22 -13.84
CA LEU A 137 -9.53 16.96 -14.07
C LEU A 137 -9.31 18.23 -14.89
N THR A 138 -8.21 18.96 -14.65
CA THR A 138 -7.87 20.19 -15.37
C THR A 138 -7.53 19.92 -16.84
N TRP A 139 -6.83 18.82 -17.13
CA TRP A 139 -6.42 18.46 -18.48
C TRP A 139 -7.48 17.68 -19.27
N GLY A 140 -8.44 17.07 -18.58
CA GLY A 140 -9.50 16.26 -19.18
C GLY A 140 -9.04 14.83 -19.45
N ARG A 141 -9.84 13.86 -18.98
CA ARG A 141 -9.55 12.43 -19.11
C ARG A 141 -9.38 11.96 -20.55
N GLU A 142 -10.14 12.52 -21.49
CA GLU A 142 -10.08 12.17 -22.91
C GLU A 142 -8.75 12.58 -23.56
N GLU A 143 -8.23 13.76 -23.21
CA GLU A 143 -6.96 14.25 -23.74
C GLU A 143 -5.77 13.46 -23.17
N LEU A 144 -5.84 13.07 -21.89
CA LEU A 144 -4.85 12.17 -21.29
C LEU A 144 -4.92 10.77 -21.90
N ALA A 145 -6.12 10.23 -22.11
CA ALA A 145 -6.30 8.92 -22.74
C ALA A 145 -5.69 8.84 -24.15
N LYS A 146 -5.78 9.92 -24.94
CA LYS A 146 -5.12 10.01 -26.26
C LYS A 146 -3.60 9.84 -26.16
N VAL A 147 -2.99 10.44 -25.13
CA VAL A 147 -1.54 10.33 -24.87
C VAL A 147 -1.15 8.91 -24.46
N VAL A 148 -1.95 8.23 -23.64
CA VAL A 148 -1.71 6.82 -23.30
C VAL A 148 -1.73 5.94 -24.54
N VAL A 149 -2.68 6.16 -25.45
CA VAL A 149 -2.82 5.36 -26.67
C VAL A 149 -1.63 5.57 -27.60
N GLU A 150 -1.12 6.79 -27.73
CA GLU A 150 0.11 7.08 -28.50
C GLU A 150 1.33 6.33 -27.93
N ILE A 151 1.44 6.20 -26.60
CA ILE A 151 2.56 5.50 -25.94
C ILE A 151 2.39 3.98 -26.00
N LYS A 152 1.16 3.46 -25.83
CA LYS A 152 0.89 2.00 -25.88
C LYS A 152 1.11 1.38 -27.25
N GLN A 153 1.09 2.17 -28.33
CA GLN A 153 1.48 1.68 -29.65
C GLN A 153 2.98 1.31 -29.73
N GLU A 154 3.80 1.68 -28.74
CA GLU A 154 5.21 1.32 -28.64
C GLU A 154 5.51 0.10 -27.72
N GLU A 155 4.52 -0.60 -27.15
CA GLU A 155 4.80 -1.67 -26.17
C GLU A 155 5.16 -3.06 -26.75
N ASP A 156 6.17 -3.67 -26.11
CA ASP A 156 6.77 -4.99 -26.35
C ASP A 156 5.75 -6.15 -26.22
N PRO A 157 5.63 -7.05 -27.21
CA PRO A 157 4.65 -8.14 -27.24
C PRO A 157 4.72 -9.13 -26.05
N ASP A 158 5.86 -9.21 -25.35
CA ASP A 158 6.09 -10.24 -24.31
C ASP A 158 5.51 -9.85 -22.93
N ARG A 159 5.08 -8.60 -22.76
CA ARG A 159 4.55 -8.10 -21.47
C ARG A 159 3.24 -8.77 -21.05
N LYS A 160 2.50 -9.35 -22.01
CA LYS A 160 1.25 -10.10 -21.79
C LYS A 160 1.44 -11.50 -21.18
N LEU A 161 2.68 -11.98 -21.08
CA LEU A 161 2.99 -13.30 -20.52
C LEU A 161 3.35 -13.25 -19.03
N LEU A 162 3.47 -12.05 -18.45
CA LEU A 162 3.88 -11.83 -17.06
C LEU A 162 2.65 -11.60 -16.18
N HIS A 163 1.99 -12.68 -15.76
CA HIS A 163 1.03 -12.62 -14.67
C HIS A 163 1.75 -12.80 -13.33
N GLY A 164 1.63 -11.81 -12.44
CA GLY A 164 2.09 -11.90 -11.06
C GLY A 164 1.11 -12.67 -10.15
N PRO A 165 1.44 -12.85 -8.86
CA PRO A 165 0.55 -13.51 -7.91
C PRO A 165 -0.81 -12.78 -7.81
N GLN A 166 -1.92 -13.52 -7.90
CA GLN A 166 -3.28 -12.96 -7.87
C GLN A 166 -3.75 -12.61 -6.45
N LEU A 167 -4.59 -11.58 -6.34
CA LEU A 167 -5.24 -11.21 -5.08
C LEU A 167 -6.24 -12.30 -4.63
N PRO A 168 -6.52 -12.47 -3.33
CA PRO A 168 -7.34 -13.57 -2.82
C PRO A 168 -8.79 -13.62 -3.35
N ASN A 169 -9.33 -12.49 -3.80
CA ASN A 169 -10.66 -12.35 -4.39
C ASN A 169 -10.67 -12.49 -5.92
N GLU A 170 -9.50 -12.54 -6.56
CA GLU A 170 -9.31 -12.75 -8.00
C GLU A 170 -8.61 -14.08 -8.31
N ALA A 171 -8.19 -14.81 -7.26
CA ALA A 171 -7.61 -16.13 -7.37
C ALA A 171 -8.64 -17.11 -7.94
N MET A 172 -8.25 -17.84 -9.00
CA MET A 172 -9.06 -18.94 -9.51
C MET A 172 -9.39 -19.92 -8.39
N GLY A 173 -10.68 -20.26 -8.24
CA GLY A 173 -11.11 -21.19 -7.22
C GLY A 173 -10.55 -22.58 -7.50
N GLN A 174 -10.33 -23.38 -6.45
CA GLN A 174 -9.81 -24.75 -6.61
C GLN A 174 -10.69 -25.62 -7.52
N ALA A 175 -12.01 -25.37 -7.56
CA ALA A 175 -12.92 -26.03 -8.48
C ALA A 175 -12.64 -25.69 -9.97
N ASP A 176 -12.18 -24.47 -10.27
CA ASP A 176 -11.80 -24.07 -11.62
C ASP A 176 -10.43 -24.64 -11.99
N VAL A 177 -9.52 -24.74 -11.03
CA VAL A 177 -8.22 -25.43 -11.18
C VAL A 177 -8.43 -26.92 -11.49
N ASP A 178 -9.32 -27.57 -10.75
CA ASP A 178 -9.64 -28.99 -10.92
C ASP A 178 -10.39 -29.24 -12.25
N ALA A 179 -11.18 -28.29 -12.74
CA ALA A 179 -11.81 -28.36 -14.06
C ALA A 179 -10.80 -28.21 -15.21
N LEU A 180 -9.76 -27.39 -15.02
CA LEU A 180 -8.71 -27.17 -16.02
C LEU A 180 -7.66 -28.29 -16.05
N LEU A 181 -7.36 -28.90 -14.90
CA LEU A 181 -6.35 -29.96 -14.76
C LEU A 181 -6.97 -31.36 -14.61
N GLY A 182 -8.29 -31.46 -14.67
CA GLY A 182 -9.03 -32.72 -14.58
C GLY A 182 -8.71 -33.64 -15.75
N GLN A 183 -8.68 -34.95 -15.45
CA GLN A 183 -8.37 -36.03 -16.39
C GLN A 183 -9.19 -35.91 -17.70
N ASP A 184 -10.46 -35.51 -17.60
CA ASP A 184 -11.38 -35.34 -18.75
C ASP A 184 -10.97 -34.21 -19.71
N ALA A 185 -10.29 -33.17 -19.22
CA ALA A 185 -9.78 -32.06 -20.05
C ALA A 185 -8.47 -32.46 -20.74
N ILE A 186 -7.63 -33.23 -20.05
CA ILE A 186 -6.38 -33.77 -20.58
C ILE A 186 -6.66 -34.82 -21.68
N ASP A 187 -7.64 -35.69 -21.45
CA ASP A 187 -8.04 -36.72 -22.41
C ASP A 187 -8.65 -36.11 -23.70
N LYS A 188 -9.27 -34.93 -23.62
CA LYS A 188 -9.74 -34.19 -24.82
C LYS A 188 -8.64 -33.51 -25.62
N LEU A 189 -7.48 -33.25 -25.03
CA LEU A 189 -6.35 -32.58 -25.69
C LEU A 189 -5.40 -33.56 -26.38
N PHE A 190 -5.36 -34.80 -25.90
CA PHE A 190 -4.42 -35.83 -26.35
C PHE A 190 -5.09 -37.12 -26.86
N GLY A 191 -6.43 -37.16 -26.90
CA GLY A 191 -7.25 -38.22 -27.49
C GLY A 191 -7.64 -37.94 -28.95
#